data_AF-A0A9E1Y531-F1
#
_entry.id   AF-A0A9E1Y531-F1
#
_cell.length_a   1.000
_cell.length_b   1.000
_cell.length_c   1.000
_cell.angle_alpha   90.00
_cell.angle_beta   90.00
_cell.angle_gamma   90.00
#
_symmetry.space_group_name_H-M   'P 1'
#
loop_
_entity.id
_entity.type
_entity.pdbx_description
1 polymer ?
#
loop_
_entity_poly.entity_id
_entity_poly.type
_entity_poly.pdbx_seq_one_letter_code
_entity_poly.pdbx_strand_id
1 'polypeptide(L)'
;MSSKYPKVHTITVRLITDKPVRKTPYQVKGVLMRKFNDKEIVPMLDGSYRDKFLYPRIQVKILNEQIHFVAIAEGVKPIKDILSSLDALDFGNITFEVTDTEIEEEKDYLKPLSKLISYRFVTPWIALNQATGNRYRNLKNEGRTKYLNNLLGQNIVFISREMGIELENNIFTKVKLPSLFPKNIDENNWSAFDGEFETNFLLPNYIGIGNGITRGYGTILGLFEPDIFSKEGKISDEKTELDLELLNDPEIHEIDVQKVPRPKKSNAKSKFRKKKPKRSKKVLSEEFDIESDEGPKRKNPLRQAGKSKKYEKSNKPKKSSENEINFNSEEYHKKQHSF
;
A
#
# COMPACT_ATOMS: atom_id res chain seq x y z
N MET A 1 -14.20 -29.51 7.90
CA MET A 1 -14.81 -28.16 7.94
C MET A 1 -14.08 -27.29 6.93
N SER A 2 -14.75 -26.83 5.88
CA SER A 2 -14.15 -25.89 4.91
C SER A 2 -13.94 -24.55 5.61
N SER A 3 -12.78 -23.93 5.45
CA SER A 3 -12.57 -22.55 5.91
C SER A 3 -13.64 -21.66 5.27
N LYS A 4 -14.28 -20.81 6.07
CA LYS A 4 -15.32 -19.87 5.64
C LYS A 4 -14.79 -18.82 4.65
N TYR A 5 -13.48 -18.58 4.66
CA TYR A 5 -12.80 -17.59 3.85
C TYR A 5 -11.88 -18.25 2.81
N PRO A 6 -11.62 -17.59 1.66
CA PRO A 6 -10.68 -18.11 0.69
C PRO A 6 -9.29 -18.26 1.33
N LYS A 7 -8.65 -19.40 1.11
CA LYS A 7 -7.26 -19.61 1.54
C LYS A 7 -6.34 -18.78 0.65
N VAL A 8 -5.96 -17.60 1.13
CA VAL A 8 -4.99 -16.75 0.45
C VAL A 8 -3.59 -17.27 0.76
N HIS A 9 -2.84 -17.58 -0.29
CA HIS A 9 -1.46 -18.01 -0.17
C HIS A 9 -0.54 -16.79 -0.17
N THR A 10 0.44 -16.80 0.71
CA THR A 10 1.47 -15.75 0.82
C THR A 10 2.84 -16.42 0.86
N ILE A 11 3.82 -15.79 0.21
CA ILE A 11 5.22 -16.14 0.29
C ILE A 11 6.02 -14.89 0.66
N THR A 12 6.87 -15.01 1.66
CA THR A 12 7.91 -14.04 1.98
C THR A 12 9.25 -14.67 1.61
N VAL A 13 10.05 -13.96 0.85
CA VAL A 13 11.38 -14.40 0.45
C VAL A 13 12.38 -13.36 0.91
N ARG A 14 13.41 -13.80 1.63
CA ARG A 14 14.54 -12.98 2.04
C ARG A 14 15.77 -13.43 1.27
N LEU A 15 16.32 -12.53 0.46
CA LEU A 15 17.57 -12.77 -0.24
C LEU A 15 18.74 -12.34 0.65
N ILE A 16 19.64 -13.28 0.91
CA ILE A 16 20.92 -13.02 1.55
C ILE A 16 21.94 -12.82 0.44
N THR A 17 22.60 -11.67 0.47
CA THR A 17 23.59 -11.29 -0.55
C THR A 17 24.98 -11.22 0.04
N ASP A 18 25.98 -11.32 -0.83
CA ASP A 18 27.42 -11.25 -0.49
C ASP A 18 27.81 -9.94 0.24
N LYS A 19 27.01 -8.89 0.10
CA LYS A 19 27.20 -7.59 0.73
C LYS A 19 25.87 -6.89 1.04
N PRO A 20 25.84 -5.91 1.97
CA PRO A 20 24.62 -5.22 2.34
C PRO A 20 24.04 -4.37 1.21
N VAL A 21 22.72 -4.47 0.99
CA VAL A 21 22.00 -3.83 -0.12
C VAL A 21 21.56 -2.42 0.26
N ARG A 22 22.33 -1.43 -0.17
CA ARG A 22 21.99 0.01 -0.07
C ARG A 22 21.39 0.53 -1.37
N LYS A 23 20.29 -0.09 -1.80
CA LYS A 23 19.50 0.30 -2.97
C LYS A 23 18.08 0.66 -2.55
N THR A 24 17.26 1.10 -3.48
CA THR A 24 15.82 1.32 -3.24
C THR A 24 15.00 0.15 -3.78
N PRO A 25 13.79 -0.11 -3.25
CA PRO A 25 12.89 -1.11 -3.82
C PRO A 25 12.61 -0.88 -5.31
N TYR A 26 12.56 0.38 -5.74
CA TYR A 26 12.41 0.75 -7.14
C TYR A 26 13.58 0.28 -8.00
N GLN A 27 14.82 0.47 -7.54
CA GLN A 27 16.00 -0.01 -8.25
C GLN A 27 15.98 -1.54 -8.37
N VAL A 28 15.62 -2.25 -7.29
CA VAL A 28 15.51 -3.72 -7.31
C VAL A 28 14.45 -4.17 -8.33
N LYS A 29 13.27 -3.52 -8.34
CA LYS A 29 12.24 -3.77 -9.36
C LYS A 29 12.79 -3.56 -10.77
N GLY A 30 13.54 -2.48 -11.00
CA GLY A 30 14.18 -2.20 -12.28
C GLY A 30 15.10 -3.33 -12.75
N VAL A 31 15.90 -3.91 -11.84
CA VAL A 31 16.75 -5.07 -12.16
C VAL A 31 15.89 -6.28 -12.53
N LEU A 32 14.85 -6.60 -11.74
CA LEU A 32 13.96 -7.72 -12.00
C LEU A 32 13.25 -7.59 -13.36
N MET A 33 12.75 -6.40 -13.68
CA MET A 33 12.05 -6.16 -14.95
C MET A 33 12.97 -6.28 -16.16
N ARG A 34 14.25 -5.89 -16.04
CA ARG A 34 15.22 -6.10 -17.12
C ARG A 34 15.61 -7.57 -17.27
N LYS A 35 15.88 -8.25 -16.15
CA LYS A 35 16.36 -9.64 -16.12
C LYS A 35 15.28 -10.64 -16.57
N PHE A 36 14.02 -10.40 -16.21
CA PHE A 36 12.89 -11.30 -16.45
C PHE A 36 11.82 -10.67 -17.33
N ASN A 37 12.22 -9.95 -18.37
CA ASN A 37 11.33 -9.13 -19.21
C ASN A 37 10.17 -9.91 -19.88
N ASP A 38 10.29 -11.23 -20.00
CA ASP A 38 9.33 -12.15 -20.61
C ASP A 38 8.46 -12.88 -19.58
N LYS A 39 8.66 -12.63 -18.28
CA LYS A 39 7.97 -13.34 -17.18
C LYS A 39 6.81 -12.55 -16.61
N GLU A 40 5.86 -13.27 -16.04
CA GLU A 40 4.64 -12.73 -15.41
C GLU A 40 4.92 -11.84 -14.18
N ILE A 41 6.15 -11.84 -13.65
CA ILE A 41 6.55 -10.94 -12.57
C ILE A 41 6.53 -9.46 -13.00
N VAL A 42 6.83 -9.18 -14.28
CA VAL A 42 6.93 -7.81 -14.79
C VAL A 42 5.61 -7.05 -14.68
N PRO A 43 4.48 -7.55 -15.23
CA PRO A 43 3.19 -6.86 -15.12
C PRO A 43 2.69 -6.70 -13.68
N MET A 44 3.21 -7.50 -12.74
CA MET A 44 2.94 -7.39 -11.30
C MET A 44 3.74 -6.27 -10.61
N LEU A 45 4.85 -5.83 -11.20
CA LEU A 45 5.77 -4.83 -10.63
C LEU A 45 5.69 -3.45 -11.30
N ASP A 46 5.38 -3.40 -12.60
CA ASP A 46 5.39 -2.18 -13.42
C ASP A 46 4.07 -1.37 -13.37
N GLY A 47 3.00 -1.98 -12.82
CA GLY A 47 1.67 -1.38 -12.73
C GLY A 47 0.72 -1.74 -13.87
N SER A 48 1.12 -2.59 -14.82
CA SER A 48 0.27 -3.05 -15.92
C SER A 48 -1.02 -3.73 -15.45
N TYR A 49 -1.00 -4.34 -14.27
CA TYR A 49 -2.20 -4.95 -13.65
C TYR A 49 -2.98 -4.06 -12.69
N ARG A 50 -2.74 -2.74 -12.69
CA ARG A 50 -3.44 -1.82 -11.79
C ARG A 50 -4.95 -1.77 -11.97
N ASP A 51 -5.46 -2.04 -13.18
CA ASP A 51 -6.90 -2.15 -13.45
C ASP A 51 -7.51 -3.46 -12.90
N LYS A 52 -6.69 -4.49 -12.67
CA LYS A 52 -7.12 -5.80 -12.14
C LYS A 52 -6.97 -5.84 -10.61
N PHE A 53 -5.79 -5.47 -10.13
CA PHE A 53 -5.39 -5.50 -8.73
C PHE A 53 -5.04 -4.09 -8.27
N LEU A 54 -5.79 -3.59 -7.29
CA LEU A 54 -5.49 -2.31 -6.67
C LEU A 54 -4.41 -2.48 -5.59
N TYR A 55 -4.45 -3.58 -4.85
CA TYR A 55 -3.40 -3.91 -3.89
C TYR A 55 -2.26 -4.68 -4.60
N PRO A 56 -0.98 -4.25 -4.48
CA PRO A 56 0.12 -4.89 -5.17
C PRO A 56 0.30 -6.34 -4.72
N ARG A 57 0.23 -7.27 -5.69
CA ARG A 57 0.40 -8.71 -5.45
C ARG A 57 1.84 -9.11 -5.17
N ILE A 58 2.80 -8.30 -5.58
CA ILE A 58 4.22 -8.47 -5.30
C ILE A 58 4.77 -7.15 -4.77
N GLN A 59 5.41 -7.21 -3.61
CA GLN A 59 6.02 -6.07 -2.95
C GLN A 59 7.50 -6.34 -2.79
N VAL A 60 8.31 -5.34 -3.13
CA VAL A 60 9.75 -5.37 -2.90
C VAL A 60 10.04 -4.45 -1.73
N LYS A 61 10.83 -4.95 -0.78
CA LYS A 61 11.22 -4.23 0.43
C LYS A 61 12.72 -4.40 0.64
N ILE A 62 13.32 -3.43 1.29
CA ILE A 62 14.71 -3.50 1.74
C ILE A 62 14.68 -3.28 3.24
N LEU A 63 14.92 -4.36 3.98
CA LEU A 63 14.83 -4.41 5.43
C LEU A 63 16.17 -4.92 5.94
N ASN A 64 16.77 -4.23 6.90
CA ASN A 64 18.08 -4.58 7.46
C ASN A 64 19.15 -4.81 6.37
N GLU A 65 19.17 -3.93 5.36
CA GLU A 65 20.07 -4.02 4.19
C GLU A 65 19.95 -5.33 3.39
N GLN A 66 18.82 -6.05 3.50
CA GLN A 66 18.50 -7.27 2.74
C GLN A 66 17.25 -7.09 1.89
N ILE A 67 17.22 -7.72 0.73
CA ILE A 67 16.07 -7.66 -0.18
C ILE A 67 15.01 -8.66 0.29
N HIS A 68 13.80 -8.17 0.45
CA HIS A 68 12.64 -8.97 0.78
C HIS A 68 11.60 -8.87 -0.34
N PHE A 69 11.09 -10.01 -0.79
CA PHE A 69 9.91 -10.10 -1.63
C PHE A 69 8.75 -10.60 -0.80
N VAL A 70 7.63 -9.90 -0.87
CA VAL A 70 6.38 -10.32 -0.25
C VAL A 70 5.37 -10.45 -1.35
N ALA A 71 4.95 -11.68 -1.64
CA ALA A 71 3.99 -11.98 -2.67
C ALA A 71 2.76 -12.66 -2.11
N ILE A 72 1.60 -12.26 -2.62
CA ILE A 72 0.29 -12.64 -2.11
C ILE A 72 -0.65 -13.02 -3.24
N ALA A 73 -1.48 -14.03 -3.01
CA ALA A 73 -2.45 -14.55 -3.98
C ALA A 73 -1.78 -14.84 -5.34
N GLU A 74 -2.22 -14.16 -6.40
CA GLU A 74 -1.72 -14.34 -7.77
C GLU A 74 -0.24 -13.99 -7.94
N GLY A 75 0.34 -13.22 -7.01
CA GLY A 75 1.77 -12.87 -7.03
C GLY A 75 2.70 -14.00 -6.62
N VAL A 76 2.21 -15.04 -5.93
CA VAL A 76 3.06 -16.10 -5.38
C VAL A 76 3.73 -16.92 -6.48
N LYS A 77 2.96 -17.32 -7.51
CA LYS A 77 3.49 -18.13 -8.60
C LYS A 77 4.59 -17.40 -9.39
N PRO A 78 4.38 -16.14 -9.87
CA PRO A 78 5.43 -15.40 -10.56
C PRO A 78 6.73 -15.21 -9.77
N ILE A 79 6.66 -15.06 -8.44
CA ILE A 79 7.88 -15.01 -7.62
C ILE A 79 8.58 -16.36 -7.62
N LYS A 80 7.87 -17.46 -7.32
CA LYS A 80 8.46 -18.80 -7.30
C LYS A 80 9.14 -19.16 -8.62
N ASP A 81 8.53 -18.80 -9.74
CA ASP A 81 9.03 -19.07 -11.08
C ASP A 81 10.40 -18.41 -11.38
N ILE A 82 10.78 -17.36 -10.65
CA ILE A 82 12.07 -16.66 -10.86
C ILE A 82 13.14 -16.96 -9.81
N LEU A 83 12.76 -17.49 -8.63
CA LEU A 83 13.69 -17.63 -7.50
C LEU A 83 14.91 -18.51 -7.84
N SER A 84 14.68 -19.62 -8.55
CA SER A 84 15.74 -20.55 -8.96
C SER A 84 16.72 -19.98 -9.99
N SER A 85 16.43 -18.82 -10.58
CA SER A 85 17.26 -18.16 -11.58
C SER A 85 17.77 -16.80 -11.10
N LEU A 86 17.62 -16.54 -9.79
CA LEU A 86 17.99 -15.29 -9.15
C LEU A 86 19.33 -15.41 -8.42
N ASP A 87 20.37 -15.77 -9.17
CA ASP A 87 21.71 -15.95 -8.57
C ASP A 87 22.43 -14.63 -8.29
N ALA A 88 22.11 -13.60 -9.06
CA ALA A 88 22.71 -12.27 -8.94
C ALA A 88 21.75 -11.16 -9.38
N LEU A 89 21.95 -9.98 -8.80
CA LEU A 89 21.23 -8.75 -9.08
C LEU A 89 22.22 -7.66 -9.52
N ASP A 90 22.24 -7.40 -10.83
CA ASP A 90 23.11 -6.40 -11.45
C ASP A 90 22.43 -5.03 -11.59
N PHE A 91 22.96 -4.03 -10.88
CA PHE A 91 22.51 -2.64 -10.92
C PHE A 91 23.34 -1.77 -11.87
N GLY A 92 24.21 -2.37 -12.67
CA GLY A 92 25.13 -1.75 -13.64
C GLY A 92 26.42 -1.24 -13.00
N ASN A 93 26.31 -0.56 -11.85
CA ASN A 93 27.46 -0.05 -11.11
C ASN A 93 27.96 -1.01 -10.02
N ILE A 94 27.12 -1.97 -9.64
CA ILE A 94 27.40 -2.97 -8.61
C ILE A 94 26.49 -4.17 -8.85
N THR A 95 27.04 -5.37 -8.65
CA THR A 95 26.30 -6.63 -8.69
C THR A 95 26.27 -7.22 -7.29
N PHE A 96 25.10 -7.66 -6.83
CA PHE A 96 24.95 -8.41 -5.59
C PHE A 96 24.75 -9.88 -5.94
N GLU A 97 25.65 -10.73 -5.46
CA GLU A 97 25.52 -12.18 -5.60
C GLU A 97 24.61 -12.68 -4.48
N VAL A 98 23.64 -13.53 -4.81
CA VAL A 98 22.73 -14.15 -3.84
C VAL A 98 23.44 -15.39 -3.30
N THR A 99 23.76 -15.35 -2.01
CA THR A 99 24.47 -16.44 -1.33
C THR A 99 23.51 -17.46 -0.74
N ASP A 100 22.35 -17.00 -0.28
CA ASP A 100 21.30 -17.85 0.28
C ASP A 100 19.92 -17.19 0.11
N THR A 101 18.87 -18.00 0.16
CA THR A 101 17.48 -17.57 0.03
C THR A 101 16.63 -18.26 1.06
N GLU A 102 16.07 -17.46 1.97
CA GLU A 102 15.12 -17.95 2.96
C GLU A 102 13.70 -17.71 2.46
N ILE A 103 12.85 -18.74 2.61
CA ILE A 103 11.48 -18.72 2.12
C ILE A 103 10.54 -19.09 3.27
N GLU A 104 9.60 -18.20 3.55
CA GLU A 104 8.49 -18.43 4.47
C GLU A 104 7.21 -18.49 3.65
N GLU A 105 6.52 -19.63 3.69
CA GLU A 105 5.26 -19.83 2.99
C GLU A 105 4.12 -20.03 3.97
N GLU A 106 3.11 -19.19 3.83
CA GLU A 106 1.95 -19.23 4.68
C GLU A 106 0.69 -19.41 3.86
N LYS A 107 -0.19 -20.26 4.39
CA LYS A 107 -1.54 -20.49 3.85
C LYS A 107 -2.51 -20.07 4.94
N ASP A 108 -3.53 -19.30 4.59
CA ASP A 108 -4.61 -18.89 5.52
C ASP A 108 -4.25 -17.75 6.51
N TYR A 109 -3.25 -16.93 6.19
CA TYR A 109 -2.80 -15.78 7.02
C TYR A 109 -3.58 -14.48 6.76
N LEU A 110 -4.73 -14.56 6.12
CA LEU A 110 -5.64 -13.44 5.89
C LEU A 110 -7.04 -13.82 6.33
N LYS A 111 -7.37 -13.53 7.58
CA LYS A 111 -8.66 -13.87 8.17
C LYS A 111 -9.00 -13.00 9.37
N PRO A 112 -10.30 -12.72 9.60
CA PRO A 112 -10.72 -12.11 10.85
C PRO A 112 -10.47 -13.07 12.03
N LEU A 113 -10.22 -12.50 13.20
CA LEU A 113 -9.98 -13.19 14.46
C LEU A 113 -11.03 -12.75 15.50
N SER A 114 -11.26 -13.60 16.50
CA SER A 114 -12.08 -13.27 17.67
C SER A 114 -11.33 -12.44 18.73
N LYS A 115 -10.02 -12.29 18.61
CA LYS A 115 -9.16 -11.56 19.55
C LYS A 115 -8.33 -10.50 18.85
N LEU A 116 -7.90 -9.50 19.61
CA LEU A 116 -6.91 -8.53 19.14
C LEU A 116 -5.51 -9.15 19.16
N ILE A 117 -4.76 -8.91 18.09
CA ILE A 117 -3.36 -9.26 17.97
C ILE A 117 -2.55 -8.02 17.62
N SER A 118 -1.30 -7.98 18.08
CA SER A 118 -0.42 -6.82 17.96
C SER A 118 0.53 -6.95 16.77
N TYR A 119 0.77 -5.82 16.11
CA TYR A 119 1.68 -5.66 14.99
C TYR A 119 2.58 -4.45 15.21
N ARG A 120 3.80 -4.50 14.66
CA ARG A 120 4.72 -3.36 14.59
C ARG A 120 4.94 -2.91 13.16
N PHE A 121 5.04 -1.62 12.94
CA PHE A 121 5.55 -1.07 11.69
C PHE A 121 7.09 -1.20 11.65
N VAL A 122 7.58 -2.05 10.76
CA VAL A 122 9.03 -2.23 10.48
C VAL A 122 9.58 -1.06 9.66
N THR A 123 8.73 -0.48 8.82
CA THR A 123 9.03 0.73 8.05
C THR A 123 7.94 1.77 8.31
N PRO A 124 8.23 3.08 8.22
CA PRO A 124 7.25 4.13 8.51
C PRO A 124 5.93 3.93 7.75
N TRP A 125 4.82 4.03 8.48
CA TRP A 125 3.47 3.94 7.92
C TRP A 125 3.02 5.30 7.40
N ILE A 126 2.93 5.42 6.07
CA ILE A 126 2.40 6.64 5.42
C ILE A 126 0.87 6.63 5.50
N ALA A 127 0.34 7.02 6.66
CA ALA A 127 -1.09 7.10 6.91
C ALA A 127 -1.75 8.29 6.20
N LEU A 128 -0.99 9.38 5.98
CA LEU A 128 -1.54 10.66 5.56
C LEU A 128 -1.00 11.07 4.19
N ASN A 129 -1.91 11.22 3.22
CA ASN A 129 -1.66 11.84 1.93
C ASN A 129 -1.99 13.35 2.00
N GLN A 130 -1.95 14.07 0.88
CA GLN A 130 -2.25 15.50 0.86
C GLN A 130 -3.65 15.84 1.39
N ALA A 131 -4.67 15.07 1.01
CA ALA A 131 -6.06 15.29 1.42
C ALA A 131 -6.28 14.93 2.90
N THR A 132 -5.87 13.73 3.30
CA THR A 132 -6.05 13.23 4.67
C THR A 132 -5.15 13.97 5.67
N GLY A 133 -3.95 14.38 5.26
CA GLY A 133 -3.03 15.17 6.08
C GLY A 133 -3.55 16.58 6.38
N ASN A 134 -4.23 17.22 5.43
CA ASN A 134 -4.92 18.50 5.68
C ASN A 134 -5.99 18.38 6.77
N ARG A 135 -6.80 17.31 6.73
CA ARG A 135 -7.82 17.05 7.74
C ARG A 135 -7.18 16.77 9.10
N TYR A 136 -6.16 15.89 9.12
CA TYR A 136 -5.45 15.51 10.35
C TYR A 136 -4.85 16.70 11.11
N ARG A 137 -4.25 17.66 10.39
CA ARG A 137 -3.66 18.85 11.00
C ARG A 137 -4.67 19.70 11.78
N ASN A 138 -5.92 19.73 11.33
CA ASN A 138 -6.99 20.51 11.96
C ASN A 138 -7.65 19.80 13.16
N LEU A 139 -7.29 18.54 13.45
CA LEU A 139 -7.82 17.79 14.58
C LEU A 139 -6.99 18.01 15.85
N LYS A 140 -7.67 17.93 17.01
CA LYS A 140 -7.04 17.81 18.34
C LYS A 140 -6.53 16.39 18.57
N ASN A 141 -5.69 16.17 19.57
CA ASN A 141 -5.03 14.88 19.83
C ASN A 141 -6.01 13.70 19.95
N GLU A 142 -7.09 13.82 20.72
CA GLU A 142 -8.13 12.77 20.82
C GLU A 142 -8.73 12.42 19.46
N GLY A 143 -9.05 13.44 18.65
CA GLY A 143 -9.58 13.26 17.29
C GLY A 143 -8.55 12.68 16.32
N ARG A 144 -7.25 12.97 16.51
CA ARG A 144 -6.14 12.45 15.70
C ARG A 144 -6.00 10.95 15.86
N THR A 145 -5.99 10.44 17.09
CA THR A 145 -5.92 9.00 17.36
C THR A 145 -7.10 8.27 16.74
N LYS A 146 -8.33 8.79 16.96
CA LYS A 146 -9.55 8.24 16.37
C LYS A 146 -9.47 8.20 14.84
N TYR A 147 -8.97 9.27 14.23
CA TYR A 147 -8.82 9.37 12.78
C TYR A 147 -7.80 8.36 12.22
N LEU A 148 -6.67 8.16 12.90
CA LEU A 148 -5.66 7.18 12.49
C LEU A 148 -6.16 5.74 12.64
N ASN A 149 -6.86 5.42 13.73
CA ASN A 149 -7.54 4.13 13.89
C ASN A 149 -8.52 3.87 12.74
N ASN A 150 -9.37 4.84 12.42
CA ASN A 150 -10.29 4.70 11.30
C ASN A 150 -9.56 4.51 9.95
N LEU A 151 -8.49 5.24 9.67
CA LEU A 151 -7.68 5.04 8.46
C LEU A 151 -7.04 3.65 8.40
N LEU A 152 -6.53 3.15 9.52
CA LEU A 152 -5.95 1.81 9.62
C LEU A 152 -7.01 0.74 9.34
N GLY A 153 -8.18 0.84 9.97
CA GLY A 153 -9.28 -0.09 9.74
C GLY A 153 -9.76 -0.07 8.28
N GLN A 154 -9.85 1.11 7.67
CA GLN A 154 -10.17 1.25 6.24
C GLN A 154 -9.13 0.55 5.35
N ASN A 155 -7.83 0.66 5.67
CA ASN A 155 -6.78 -0.04 4.93
C ASN A 155 -6.90 -1.57 5.04
N ILE A 156 -7.21 -2.10 6.23
CA ILE A 156 -7.40 -3.55 6.46
C ILE A 156 -8.63 -4.06 5.69
N VAL A 157 -9.75 -3.32 5.75
CA VAL A 157 -10.95 -3.64 4.99
C VAL A 157 -10.68 -3.60 3.48
N PHE A 158 -9.89 -2.64 3.02
CA PHE A 158 -9.46 -2.55 1.62
C PHE A 158 -8.66 -3.80 1.19
N ILE A 159 -7.66 -4.21 1.98
CA ILE A 159 -6.87 -5.42 1.72
C ILE A 159 -7.78 -6.65 1.68
N SER A 160 -8.67 -6.80 2.66
CA SER A 160 -9.60 -7.93 2.74
C SER A 160 -10.46 -8.05 1.48
N ARG A 161 -11.04 -6.94 1.02
CA ARG A 161 -11.84 -6.89 -0.22
C ARG A 161 -11.02 -7.20 -1.47
N GLU A 162 -9.78 -6.72 -1.55
CA GLU A 162 -8.88 -7.02 -2.67
C GLU A 162 -8.40 -8.48 -2.70
N MET A 163 -8.55 -9.21 -1.59
CA MET A 163 -8.27 -10.64 -1.50
C MET A 163 -9.54 -11.51 -1.60
N GLY A 164 -10.70 -10.89 -1.85
CA GLY A 164 -11.98 -11.61 -1.95
C GLY A 164 -12.52 -12.10 -0.61
N ILE A 165 -12.06 -11.53 0.50
CA ILE A 165 -12.56 -11.84 1.85
C ILE A 165 -13.73 -10.92 2.16
N GLU A 166 -14.91 -11.49 2.29
CA GLU A 166 -16.11 -10.78 2.73
C GLU A 166 -16.18 -10.76 4.25
N LEU A 167 -15.96 -9.59 4.85
CA LEU A 167 -16.02 -9.43 6.29
C LEU A 167 -17.47 -9.30 6.75
N GLU A 168 -17.92 -10.21 7.61
CA GLU A 168 -19.24 -10.15 8.26
C GLU A 168 -19.21 -9.32 9.55
N ASN A 169 -18.08 -9.39 10.27
CA ASN A 169 -17.87 -8.70 11.53
C ASN A 169 -17.07 -7.41 11.33
N ASN A 170 -17.24 -6.49 12.26
CA ASN A 170 -16.50 -5.24 12.28
C ASN A 170 -15.00 -5.46 12.56
N ILE A 171 -14.19 -4.53 12.05
CA ILE A 171 -12.75 -4.51 12.32
C ILE A 171 -12.50 -3.57 13.47
N PHE A 172 -11.79 -4.05 14.48
CA PHE A 172 -11.34 -3.26 15.61
C PHE A 172 -9.88 -2.88 15.38
N THR A 173 -9.54 -1.62 15.68
CA THR A 173 -8.17 -1.13 15.57
C THR A 173 -7.80 -0.25 16.75
N LYS A 174 -6.55 -0.37 17.18
CA LYS A 174 -5.94 0.48 18.20
C LYS A 174 -4.48 0.79 17.84
N VAL A 175 -4.19 2.01 17.43
CA VAL A 175 -2.83 2.48 17.15
C VAL A 175 -2.10 2.82 18.45
N LYS A 176 -0.85 2.38 18.56
CA LYS A 176 0.07 2.64 19.67
C LYS A 176 1.30 3.35 19.11
N LEU A 177 1.20 4.67 18.96
CA LEU A 177 2.24 5.48 18.33
C LEU A 177 3.06 6.23 19.41
N PRO A 178 4.39 6.31 19.29
CA PRO A 178 5.23 7.08 20.20
C PRO A 178 5.01 8.59 20.06
N SER A 179 4.47 9.04 18.92
CA SER A 179 4.18 10.44 18.64
C SER A 179 3.00 10.57 17.68
N LEU A 180 2.10 11.51 17.95
CA LEU A 180 1.02 11.93 17.04
C LEU A 180 1.48 13.00 16.03
N PHE A 181 2.76 13.36 16.04
CA PHE A 181 3.35 14.26 15.06
C PHE A 181 4.00 13.44 13.94
N PRO A 182 3.45 13.45 12.72
CA PRO A 182 4.00 12.67 11.62
C PRO A 182 5.34 13.22 11.16
N LYS A 183 6.20 12.32 10.68
CA LYS A 183 7.40 12.67 9.93
C LYS A 183 7.01 12.96 8.49
N ASN A 184 7.45 14.09 7.93
CA ASN A 184 7.23 14.39 6.53
C ASN A 184 8.13 13.51 5.66
N ILE A 185 7.53 12.89 4.65
CA ILE A 185 8.19 12.10 3.61
C ILE A 185 7.98 12.83 2.28
N ASP A 186 9.09 13.03 1.55
CA ASP A 186 9.17 13.41 0.13
C ASP A 186 8.35 14.60 -0.42
N GLU A 187 8.41 14.78 -1.74
CA GLU A 187 7.78 15.84 -2.54
C GLU A 187 6.26 15.65 -2.74
N ASN A 188 5.51 15.12 -1.77
CA ASN A 188 4.03 15.05 -1.89
C ASN A 188 3.29 15.42 -0.60
N ASN A 189 3.98 16.03 0.37
CA ASN A 189 3.45 16.27 1.72
C ASN A 189 2.90 15.00 2.36
N TRP A 190 3.55 13.86 2.08
CA TRP A 190 3.22 12.62 2.76
C TRP A 190 3.71 12.67 4.20
N SER A 191 2.94 12.07 5.08
CA SER A 191 3.15 12.13 6.51
C SER A 191 3.08 10.72 7.07
N ALA A 192 4.16 10.30 7.71
CA ALA A 192 4.39 8.94 8.16
C ALA A 192 4.48 8.84 9.69
N PHE A 193 4.08 7.70 10.22
CA PHE A 193 4.15 7.35 11.62
C PHE A 193 4.95 6.07 11.81
N ASP A 194 5.70 6.01 12.92
CA ASP A 194 6.30 4.77 13.42
C ASP A 194 5.47 4.28 14.61
N GLY A 195 5.58 3.01 14.97
CA GLY A 195 4.92 2.47 16.17
C GLY A 195 4.28 1.11 15.95
N GLU A 196 3.27 0.83 16.75
CA GLU A 196 2.56 -0.45 16.80
C GLU A 196 1.06 -0.23 16.63
N PHE A 197 0.34 -1.31 16.37
CA PHE A 197 -1.12 -1.31 16.39
C PHE A 197 -1.66 -2.68 16.75
N GLU A 198 -2.93 -2.71 17.14
CA GLU A 198 -3.68 -3.93 17.41
C GLU A 198 -4.90 -4.01 16.52
N THR A 199 -5.23 -5.22 16.07
CA THR A 199 -6.44 -5.47 15.29
C THR A 199 -6.93 -6.90 15.44
N ASN A 200 -8.21 -7.14 15.17
CA ASN A 200 -8.82 -8.46 15.16
C ASN A 200 -8.73 -9.12 13.77
N PHE A 201 -7.61 -8.93 13.07
CA PHE A 201 -7.42 -9.42 11.71
C PHE A 201 -6.01 -9.94 11.53
N LEU A 202 -5.90 -11.21 11.13
CA LEU A 202 -4.63 -11.83 10.80
C LEU A 202 -4.16 -11.33 9.44
N LEU A 203 -2.96 -10.76 9.43
CA LEU A 203 -2.23 -10.27 8.28
C LEU A 203 -0.89 -11.00 8.20
N PRO A 204 -0.41 -11.37 7.00
CA PRO A 204 0.89 -11.98 6.83
C PRO A 204 2.02 -11.02 7.22
N ASN A 205 3.15 -11.58 7.65
CA ASN A 205 4.34 -10.80 7.95
C ASN A 205 4.84 -10.06 6.70
N TYR A 206 5.40 -8.87 6.93
CA TYR A 206 5.99 -7.98 5.95
C TYR A 206 5.06 -7.41 4.88
N ILE A 207 3.74 -7.62 4.92
CA ILE A 207 2.85 -6.90 4.01
C ILE A 207 2.89 -5.40 4.25
N GLY A 208 2.63 -4.59 3.23
CA GLY A 208 2.53 -3.13 3.35
C GLY A 208 1.09 -2.65 3.57
N ILE A 209 0.92 -1.65 4.43
CA ILE A 209 -0.35 -0.98 4.71
C ILE A 209 -0.21 0.53 4.53
N GLY A 210 -1.26 1.19 4.04
CA GLY A 210 -1.29 2.65 3.82
C GLY A 210 -0.78 3.06 2.44
N ASN A 211 -0.18 4.24 2.34
CA ASN A 211 0.35 4.77 1.09
C ASN A 211 1.82 4.35 0.86
N GLY A 212 2.30 4.42 -0.38
CA GLY A 212 3.68 4.10 -0.71
C GLY A 212 4.07 2.62 -0.52
N ILE A 213 3.11 1.69 -0.50
CA ILE A 213 3.35 0.24 -0.34
C ILE A 213 4.37 -0.27 -1.36
N THR A 214 4.27 0.18 -2.60
CA THR A 214 5.16 -0.23 -3.71
C THR A 214 6.60 0.28 -3.55
N ARG A 215 6.82 1.25 -2.65
CA ARG A 215 8.14 1.80 -2.26
C ARG A 215 8.67 1.18 -0.96
N GLY A 216 7.95 0.21 -0.39
CA GLY A 216 8.35 -0.50 0.82
C GLY A 216 7.89 0.12 2.14
N TYR A 217 7.08 1.18 2.11
CA TYR A 217 6.53 1.81 3.33
C TYR A 217 5.39 0.98 3.95
N GLY A 218 5.10 1.27 5.22
CA GLY A 218 4.02 0.64 5.98
C GLY A 218 4.13 -0.87 6.12
N THR A 219 5.33 -1.42 5.99
CA THR A 219 5.66 -2.82 6.23
C THR A 219 5.38 -3.18 7.69
N ILE A 220 4.59 -4.23 7.92
CA ILE A 220 4.21 -4.69 9.26
C ILE A 220 4.89 -6.01 9.62
N LEU A 221 5.02 -6.29 10.92
CA LEU A 221 5.46 -7.59 11.45
C LEU A 221 4.57 -7.95 12.65
N GLY A 222 4.08 -9.18 12.69
CA GLY A 222 3.30 -9.70 13.82
C GLY A 222 4.16 -9.82 15.08
N LEU A 223 3.61 -9.42 16.23
CA LEU A 223 4.25 -9.56 17.56
C LEU A 223 3.66 -10.72 18.37
N PHE A 224 3.06 -11.68 17.69
CA PHE A 224 2.43 -12.87 18.27
C PHE A 224 3.28 -14.11 17.98
N GLU A 225 3.22 -15.10 18.88
CA GLU A 225 3.88 -16.38 18.63
C GLU A 225 3.18 -17.12 17.47
N PRO A 226 3.94 -17.63 16.48
CA PRO A 226 3.38 -18.39 15.35
C PRO A 226 2.57 -19.62 15.81
N ASP A 227 2.99 -20.23 16.93
CA ASP A 227 2.42 -21.47 17.45
C ASP A 227 1.03 -21.33 18.08
N ILE A 228 0.55 -20.10 18.30
CA ILE A 228 -0.82 -19.82 18.78
C ILE A 228 -1.87 -20.35 17.78
N PHE A 229 -1.50 -20.52 16.51
CA PHE A 229 -2.42 -20.93 15.45
C PHE A 229 -2.15 -22.36 14.92
N SER A 230 -1.05 -23.00 15.34
CA SER A 230 -0.60 -24.31 14.85
C SER A 230 -0.94 -25.46 15.80
N LYS A 231 -1.08 -25.19 17.10
CA LYS A 231 -1.63 -26.17 18.05
C LYS A 231 -3.12 -25.93 18.17
N GLU A 232 -3.86 -26.92 17.67
CA GLU A 232 -5.33 -26.95 17.57
C GLU A 232 -5.89 -26.36 16.27
N GLY A 233 -6.17 -27.25 15.32
CA GLY A 233 -7.27 -27.11 14.36
C GLY A 233 -8.67 -27.06 15.02
N LYS A 234 -8.73 -26.47 16.22
CA LYS A 234 -9.89 -26.01 16.95
C LYS A 234 -9.54 -24.60 17.40
N ILE A 235 -9.78 -23.62 16.53
CA ILE A 235 -10.48 -22.45 17.06
C ILE A 235 -11.78 -23.08 17.54
N SER A 236 -11.97 -23.14 18.86
CA SER A 236 -13.24 -23.58 19.41
C SER A 236 -14.32 -22.80 18.67
N ASP A 237 -15.18 -23.51 17.94
CA ASP A 237 -16.47 -23.03 17.47
C ASP A 237 -17.40 -22.79 18.68
N GLU A 238 -16.86 -22.16 19.74
CA GLU A 238 -17.56 -21.70 20.91
C GLU A 238 -17.62 -20.17 20.82
N LYS A 239 -18.61 -19.75 20.04
CA LYS A 239 -19.22 -18.42 20.01
C LYS A 239 -18.36 -17.25 19.54
N THR A 240 -18.96 -16.62 18.54
CA THR A 240 -18.67 -15.36 17.88
C THR A 240 -18.87 -14.17 18.84
N GLU A 241 -18.16 -14.15 19.96
CA GLU A 241 -18.02 -12.94 20.77
C GLU A 241 -16.54 -12.57 20.76
N LEU A 242 -16.23 -11.39 20.20
CA LEU A 242 -15.02 -10.70 20.60
C LEU A 242 -15.06 -10.64 22.13
N ASP A 243 -13.99 -11.02 22.83
CA ASP A 243 -13.97 -10.97 24.31
C ASP A 243 -14.56 -9.62 24.76
N LEU A 244 -15.74 -9.66 25.38
CA LEU A 244 -16.53 -8.47 25.75
C LEU A 244 -15.74 -7.51 26.65
N GLU A 245 -14.70 -8.02 27.31
CA GLU A 245 -13.75 -7.24 28.11
C GLU A 245 -12.84 -6.32 27.26
N LEU A 246 -12.51 -6.71 26.02
CA LEU A 246 -11.72 -5.88 25.09
C LEU A 246 -12.53 -4.70 24.54
N LEU A 247 -13.86 -4.80 24.46
CA LEU A 247 -14.71 -3.72 23.93
C LEU A 247 -14.87 -2.52 24.89
N ASN A 248 -14.42 -2.65 26.15
CA ASN A 248 -14.51 -1.59 27.14
C ASN A 248 -13.30 -0.64 27.15
N ASP A 249 -12.27 -0.88 26.33
CA ASP A 249 -11.14 0.03 26.20
C ASP A 249 -11.53 1.24 25.31
N PRO A 250 -11.53 2.48 25.84
CA PRO A 250 -11.93 3.67 25.09
C PRO A 250 -10.99 4.00 23.91
N GLU A 251 -9.80 3.40 23.84
CA GLU A 251 -8.85 3.60 22.75
C GLU A 251 -9.09 2.66 21.55
N ILE A 252 -9.87 1.59 21.74
CA ILE A 252 -10.24 0.68 20.66
C ILE A 252 -11.32 1.35 19.81
N HIS A 253 -11.06 1.41 18.50
CA HIS A 253 -12.01 1.92 17.53
C HIS A 253 -12.64 0.78 16.75
N GLU A 254 -13.96 0.73 16.72
CA GLU A 254 -14.74 -0.15 15.86
C GLU A 254 -14.97 0.48 14.48
N ILE A 255 -14.65 -0.25 13.41
CA ILE A 255 -14.90 0.14 12.03
C ILE A 255 -16.02 -0.72 11.48
N ASP A 256 -17.14 -0.06 11.19
CA ASP A 256 -18.26 -0.65 10.45
C ASP A 256 -17.85 -0.90 9.00
N VAL A 257 -17.66 -2.18 8.66
CA VAL A 257 -17.22 -2.63 7.33
C VAL A 257 -18.18 -2.15 6.23
N GLN A 258 -19.48 -2.04 6.52
CA GLN A 258 -20.48 -1.67 5.51
C GLN A 258 -20.36 -0.18 5.13
N LYS A 259 -19.89 0.66 6.04
CA LYS A 259 -19.68 2.10 5.81
C LYS A 259 -18.37 2.42 5.09
N VAL A 260 -17.42 1.49 5.03
CA VAL A 260 -16.13 1.72 4.36
C VAL A 260 -16.34 1.83 2.84
N PRO A 261 -15.98 2.96 2.19
CA PRO A 261 -16.15 3.14 0.74
C PRO A 261 -15.46 2.04 -0.06
N ARG A 262 -16.10 1.59 -1.15
CA ARG A 262 -15.48 0.65 -2.10
C ARG A 262 -14.70 1.44 -3.16
N PRO A 263 -13.45 1.06 -3.47
CA PRO A 263 -12.70 1.70 -4.54
C PRO A 263 -13.42 1.45 -5.87
N LYS A 264 -13.50 2.48 -6.71
CA LYS A 264 -14.11 2.39 -8.03
C LYS A 264 -13.13 1.68 -8.97
N LYS A 265 -13.39 0.43 -9.34
CA LYS A 265 -12.70 -0.21 -10.48
C LYS A 265 -13.15 0.48 -11.76
N SER A 266 -12.19 0.89 -12.59
CA SER A 266 -12.42 1.52 -13.89
C SER A 266 -13.07 0.51 -14.84
N ASN A 267 -14.39 0.34 -14.76
CA ASN A 267 -15.10 -0.48 -15.75
C ASN A 267 -14.98 0.21 -17.12
N ALA A 268 -14.14 -0.34 -18.01
CA ALA A 268 -13.90 0.13 -19.38
C ALA A 268 -15.11 -0.01 -20.34
N LYS A 269 -16.34 0.07 -19.82
CA LYS A 269 -17.59 0.04 -20.58
C LYS A 269 -18.55 1.13 -20.12
N SER A 270 -18.13 2.39 -20.12
CA SER A 270 -19.04 3.50 -20.46
C SER A 270 -18.26 4.77 -20.76
N LYS A 271 -18.75 5.52 -21.76
CA LYS A 271 -18.31 6.85 -22.24
C LYS A 271 -17.38 6.86 -23.46
N PHE A 272 -17.93 6.35 -24.57
CA PHE A 272 -17.86 7.11 -25.84
C PHE A 272 -18.57 8.46 -25.62
N ARG A 273 -17.84 9.46 -25.12
CA ARG A 273 -18.23 10.87 -25.22
C ARG A 273 -16.98 11.64 -25.65
N LYS A 274 -17.03 12.18 -26.86
CA LYS A 274 -15.98 12.94 -27.56
C LYS A 274 -15.16 13.80 -26.57
N LYS A 275 -13.92 13.40 -26.29
CA LYS A 275 -13.00 14.14 -25.41
C LYS A 275 -12.50 15.40 -26.14
N LYS A 276 -12.74 16.58 -25.56
CA LYS A 276 -11.88 17.77 -25.78
C LYS A 276 -10.52 17.52 -25.09
N PRO A 277 -9.39 18.02 -25.62
CA PRO A 277 -8.07 17.72 -25.08
C PRO A 277 -7.93 18.38 -23.71
N LYS A 278 -7.84 17.59 -22.65
CA LYS A 278 -7.48 18.08 -21.31
C LYS A 278 -5.97 18.00 -21.16
N ARG A 279 -5.36 19.15 -20.85
CA ARG A 279 -3.96 19.28 -20.38
C ARG A 279 -3.68 18.25 -19.28
N SER A 280 -2.58 17.53 -19.42
CA SER A 280 -2.07 16.55 -18.45
C SER A 280 -1.83 17.23 -17.10
N LYS A 281 -2.55 16.78 -16.07
CA LYS A 281 -2.20 17.06 -14.67
C LYS A 281 -1.41 15.86 -14.14
N LYS A 282 -0.25 16.15 -13.55
CA LYS A 282 0.64 15.36 -12.69
C LYS A 282 0.14 13.93 -12.36
N VAL A 283 0.89 12.91 -12.80
CA VAL A 283 0.53 11.47 -12.75
C VAL A 283 1.09 10.77 -11.50
N LEU A 284 1.21 11.49 -10.37
CA LEU A 284 1.65 10.90 -9.09
C LEU A 284 0.65 11.09 -7.94
N SER A 285 -0.51 11.70 -8.21
CA SER A 285 -1.53 11.95 -7.17
C SER A 285 -2.59 10.86 -7.04
N GLU A 286 -2.58 9.83 -7.88
CA GLU A 286 -3.48 8.68 -7.70
C GLU A 286 -2.76 7.61 -6.87
N GLU A 287 -2.50 7.89 -5.60
CA GLU A 287 -2.46 6.86 -4.57
C GLU A 287 -3.68 7.06 -3.67
N PHE A 288 -4.47 5.99 -3.57
CA PHE A 288 -5.83 5.85 -3.04
C PHE A 288 -6.38 7.02 -2.19
N ASP A 289 -7.12 7.93 -2.83
CA ASP A 289 -8.03 8.82 -2.12
C ASP A 289 -9.29 8.03 -1.71
N ILE A 290 -9.33 7.54 -0.47
CA ILE A 290 -10.59 7.15 0.16
C ILE A 290 -11.34 8.45 0.51
N GLU A 291 -12.16 8.94 -0.41
CA GLU A 291 -13.07 10.04 -0.15
C GLU A 291 -14.10 9.59 0.90
N SER A 292 -13.92 10.02 2.16
CA SER A 292 -14.98 9.91 3.16
C SER A 292 -16.02 11.01 2.91
N ASP A 293 -17.23 10.60 2.54
CA ASP A 293 -18.34 11.49 2.17
C ASP A 293 -19.10 11.97 3.42
N GLU A 294 -18.42 12.70 4.31
CA GLU A 294 -19.09 13.42 5.41
C GLU A 294 -18.55 14.86 5.48
N GLY A 295 -19.30 15.78 4.85
CA GLY A 295 -19.07 17.21 4.93
C GLY A 295 -20.21 18.00 4.27
N PRO A 296 -20.69 19.10 4.89
CA PRO A 296 -21.90 19.78 4.43
C PRO A 296 -21.65 20.54 3.12
N LYS A 297 -22.54 20.36 2.14
CA LYS A 297 -22.55 21.10 0.86
C LYS A 297 -22.77 22.59 1.12
N ARG A 298 -21.70 23.38 1.15
CA ARG A 298 -21.81 24.85 1.07
C ARG A 298 -22.03 25.26 -0.39
N LYS A 299 -23.17 25.91 -0.65
CA LYS A 299 -23.46 26.61 -1.91
C LYS A 299 -22.51 27.81 -2.03
N ASN A 300 -21.71 27.87 -3.10
CA ASN A 300 -20.96 29.08 -3.44
C ASN A 300 -21.89 30.10 -4.10
N PRO A 301 -21.89 31.38 -3.68
CA PRO A 301 -22.55 32.44 -4.43
C PRO A 301 -21.69 32.87 -5.63
N LEU A 302 -22.37 33.20 -6.73
CA LEU A 302 -21.78 33.74 -7.96
C LEU A 302 -20.99 35.02 -7.67
N ARG A 303 -19.74 35.12 -8.15
CA ARG A 303 -19.01 36.39 -8.21
C ARG A 303 -18.81 36.83 -9.66
N GLN A 304 -19.18 38.09 -9.86
CA GLN A 304 -19.24 38.85 -11.10
C GLN A 304 -17.87 39.09 -11.75
N ALA A 305 -17.94 39.28 -13.06
CA ALA A 305 -16.84 39.62 -13.94
C ALA A 305 -16.21 41.00 -13.62
N GLY A 306 -14.89 41.03 -13.56
CA GLY A 306 -14.08 42.25 -13.56
C GLY A 306 -12.95 42.13 -14.58
N LYS A 307 -12.93 43.04 -15.56
CA LYS A 307 -11.92 43.14 -16.64
C LYS A 307 -10.60 43.71 -16.11
N SER A 308 -9.47 43.15 -16.55
CA SER A 308 -8.25 43.96 -16.78
C SER A 308 -7.24 43.30 -17.74
N LYS A 309 -7.04 44.01 -18.86
CA LYS A 309 -5.85 44.32 -19.69
C LYS A 309 -4.89 43.21 -20.16
N LYS A 310 -4.75 43.21 -21.50
CA LYS A 310 -3.75 42.56 -22.36
C LYS A 310 -2.33 43.08 -22.10
N TYR A 311 -1.34 42.21 -22.23
CA TYR A 311 -0.03 42.52 -22.80
C TYR A 311 0.45 41.36 -23.70
N GLU A 312 1.27 41.71 -24.68
CA GLU A 312 1.47 41.05 -25.97
C GLU A 312 2.36 39.80 -25.95
N LYS A 313 2.19 39.01 -27.02
CA LYS A 313 2.96 37.81 -27.38
C LYS A 313 4.34 38.19 -27.93
N SER A 314 5.34 37.36 -27.64
CA SER A 314 6.46 37.09 -28.55
C SER A 314 6.49 35.60 -28.92
N ASN A 315 6.71 35.33 -30.21
CA ASN A 315 6.61 34.03 -30.90
C ASN A 315 8.00 33.39 -31.06
N LYS A 316 8.10 32.06 -30.84
CA LYS A 316 8.78 31.02 -31.67
C LYS A 316 9.21 29.80 -30.80
N PRO A 317 9.41 28.60 -31.37
CA PRO A 317 8.56 27.85 -32.29
C PRO A 317 8.10 26.51 -31.65
N LYS A 318 7.03 25.93 -32.21
CA LYS A 318 6.54 24.59 -31.85
C LYS A 318 7.58 23.52 -32.22
N LYS A 319 8.06 22.75 -31.23
CA LYS A 319 8.51 21.37 -31.45
C LYS A 319 7.44 20.44 -30.92
N SER A 320 6.85 19.69 -31.84
CA SER A 320 5.98 18.55 -31.61
C SER A 320 6.78 17.41 -30.97
N SER A 321 6.36 16.97 -29.80
CA SER A 321 6.63 15.62 -29.32
C SER A 321 5.46 15.23 -28.42
N GLU A 322 4.44 14.65 -29.05
CA GLU A 322 3.54 13.71 -28.40
C GLU A 322 4.41 12.56 -27.91
N ASN A 323 4.53 12.38 -26.59
CA ASN A 323 4.89 11.11 -25.97
C ASN A 323 4.41 11.17 -24.52
N GLU A 324 3.63 10.17 -24.12
CA GLU A 324 3.17 9.96 -22.75
C GLU A 324 4.38 9.79 -21.83
N ILE A 325 4.47 10.61 -20.79
CA ILE A 325 5.59 10.57 -19.86
C ILE A 325 5.35 9.41 -18.88
N ASN A 326 6.07 8.31 -19.08
CA ASN A 326 6.18 7.23 -18.11
C ASN A 326 7.18 7.65 -17.03
N PHE A 327 6.69 7.92 -15.82
CA PHE A 327 7.49 8.37 -14.68
C PHE A 327 8.38 7.26 -14.08
N ASN A 328 8.26 6.02 -14.60
CA ASN A 328 9.14 4.89 -14.27
C ASN A 328 10.23 4.65 -15.34
N SER A 329 10.48 5.59 -16.27
CA SER A 329 11.52 5.43 -17.30
C SER A 329 12.90 5.92 -16.84
N GLU A 330 13.96 5.28 -17.36
CA GLU A 330 15.36 5.63 -17.08
C GLU A 330 15.72 7.06 -17.53
N GLU A 331 15.10 7.54 -18.61
CA GLU A 331 15.31 8.89 -19.16
C GLU A 331 14.79 10.01 -18.26
N TYR A 332 13.73 9.75 -17.47
CA TYR A 332 13.18 10.76 -16.55
C TYR A 332 14.13 11.06 -15.38
N HIS A 333 14.89 10.07 -14.92
CA HIS A 333 15.79 10.20 -13.78
C HIS A 333 17.24 10.59 -14.14
N LYS A 334 17.68 10.37 -15.40
CA LYS A 334 18.96 10.96 -15.87
C LYS A 334 18.93 12.50 -15.80
N LYS A 335 17.76 13.13 -15.94
CA LYS A 335 17.57 14.58 -15.72
C LYS A 335 17.62 15.02 -14.25
N GLN A 336 17.47 14.11 -13.29
CA GLN A 336 17.56 14.45 -11.86
C GLN A 336 18.99 14.34 -11.30
N HIS A 337 19.93 13.80 -12.09
CA HIS A 337 21.34 13.64 -11.70
C HIS A 337 22.33 14.35 -12.62
N SER A 338 21.86 15.21 -13.53
CA SER A 338 22.72 16.26 -14.09
C SER A 338 22.90 17.33 -13.03
N PHE A 339 24.04 17.32 -12.35
CA PHE A 339 24.57 18.50 -11.68
C PHE A 339 24.98 19.56 -12.72
#